data_AF-A0A957V6G6-F1
#
_entry.id   AF-A0A957V6G6-F1
#
_cell.length_a   1.000
_cell.length_b   1.000
_cell.length_c   1.000
_cell.angle_alpha   90.00
_cell.angle_beta   90.00
_cell.angle_gamma   90.00
#
_symmetry.space_group_name_H-M   'P 1'
#
loop_
_entity.id
_entity.type
_entity.pdbx_description
1 polymer ?
#
loop_
_entity_poly.entity_id
_entity_poly.type
_entity_poly.pdbx_seq_one_letter_code
_entity_poly.pdbx_strand_id
1 'polypeptide(L)'
;MASQHAAATSKTNGKVHRQSSRKFSRKVPHKPAKATAAAPAATVDTLPAPTVEQPAPVIVAEAPAPLVDSIEPVAPVAPVEPPPVTAAAPAPQPSAQEEPPPPAEEEHPTPSEQAISLRELLYHVGKQLTGLAAVPEPLATYLEENGITAAYLSAIGSLHSVLESGLATRQQAMSDEDVAVRQLESARYLAKTEYATYRQTARFALAPEYHSALGLTSPMPARLGIFIGTARESLAAAQREPYAGLLAIAAFSAERVQAVATLIDLLQTLLDARNAAHLAALAATRSRNETARELRRAARQLTVEVNSILRLHPEVNRPDG
;
A
#
# COMPACT_ATOMS: atom_id res chain seq x y z
N MET A 1 -7.76 68.71 20.63
CA MET A 1 -6.46 68.15 20.20
C MET A 1 -6.79 67.24 19.02
N ALA A 2 -6.48 67.60 17.77
CA ALA A 2 -5.14 67.51 17.14
C ALA A 2 -4.61 66.06 17.18
N SER A 3 -4.31 65.36 16.08
CA SER A 3 -4.13 65.80 14.68
C SER A 3 -4.35 64.67 13.64
N GLN A 4 -4.72 65.07 12.40
CA GLN A 4 -4.28 64.54 11.08
C GLN A 4 -4.42 63.01 10.80
N HIS A 5 -5.17 62.53 9.79
CA HIS A 5 -5.07 62.72 8.33
C HIS A 5 -3.66 62.59 7.71
N ALA A 6 -3.40 61.48 7.00
CA ALA A 6 -3.09 61.46 5.56
C ALA A 6 -2.82 60.03 5.05
N ALA A 7 -3.03 59.81 3.75
CA ALA A 7 -2.74 58.56 3.06
C ALA A 7 -1.51 58.70 2.13
N ALA A 8 -0.99 57.56 1.65
CA ALA A 8 -0.61 57.29 0.25
C ALA A 8 0.72 56.51 0.04
N THR A 9 0.58 55.39 -0.68
CA THR A 9 1.48 54.88 -1.74
C THR A 9 3.01 54.79 -1.53
N SER A 10 3.57 53.59 -1.68
CA SER A 10 4.29 53.23 -2.94
C SER A 10 4.49 51.72 -3.10
N LYS A 11 4.56 51.26 -4.36
CA LYS A 11 4.82 49.87 -4.78
C LYS A 11 6.27 49.73 -5.23
N THR A 12 6.90 48.58 -5.00
CA THR A 12 7.78 47.87 -5.98
C THR A 12 8.02 46.43 -5.50
N ASN A 13 7.44 45.41 -6.15
CA ASN A 13 7.95 44.69 -7.35
C ASN A 13 8.98 43.58 -7.04
N GLY A 14 8.50 42.41 -6.64
CA GLY A 14 9.24 41.13 -6.66
C GLY A 14 8.73 40.21 -7.78
N LYS A 15 9.16 40.43 -9.02
CA LYS A 15 8.73 39.65 -10.20
C LYS A 15 9.45 38.29 -10.25
N VAL A 16 8.83 37.22 -9.73
CA VAL A 16 9.33 35.85 -9.96
C VAL A 16 8.97 35.41 -11.39
N HIS A 17 10.00 35.11 -12.18
CA HIS A 17 9.90 34.93 -13.61
C HIS A 17 9.48 33.49 -13.97
N ARG A 18 8.24 33.29 -14.45
CA ARG A 18 7.83 32.02 -15.07
C ARG A 18 8.58 31.83 -16.40
N GLN A 19 9.70 31.13 -16.39
CA GLN A 19 10.35 30.69 -17.63
C GLN A 19 9.54 29.57 -18.29
N SER A 20 9.04 29.84 -19.49
CA SER A 20 8.35 28.86 -20.33
C SER A 20 9.34 28.22 -21.31
N SER A 21 9.68 26.95 -21.11
CA SER A 21 10.52 26.17 -22.02
C SER A 21 9.69 25.52 -23.14
N ARG A 22 9.14 26.34 -24.05
CA ARG A 22 8.71 25.85 -25.37
C ARG A 22 9.90 25.85 -26.33
N LYS A 23 10.37 24.66 -26.74
CA LYS A 23 10.94 24.34 -28.07
C LYS A 23 11.53 22.92 -28.06
N PHE A 24 10.81 21.97 -28.63
CA PHE A 24 11.43 21.00 -29.55
C PHE A 24 10.42 20.59 -30.62
N SER A 25 10.64 21.12 -31.82
CA SER A 25 9.91 20.71 -33.02
C SER A 25 10.58 19.45 -33.57
N ARG A 26 9.81 18.36 -33.69
CA ARG A 26 10.14 17.27 -34.63
C ARG A 26 8.92 16.99 -35.49
N LYS A 27 9.01 17.40 -36.76
CA LYS A 27 8.07 17.01 -37.81
C LYS A 27 8.13 15.49 -37.98
N VAL A 28 6.98 14.82 -37.88
CA VAL A 28 6.79 13.46 -38.39
C VAL A 28 5.85 13.59 -39.58
N PRO A 29 6.25 13.21 -40.81
CA PRO A 29 5.37 13.31 -41.97
C PRO A 29 4.32 12.19 -41.95
N HIS A 30 3.04 12.56 -42.04
CA HIS A 30 1.97 11.61 -42.32
C HIS A 30 2.12 11.01 -43.72
N LYS A 31 1.98 9.69 -43.83
CA LYS A 31 1.75 8.99 -45.10
C LYS A 31 0.33 8.39 -45.04
N PRO A 32 -0.61 8.79 -45.92
CA PRO A 32 -1.97 8.26 -45.90
C PRO A 32 -2.00 6.85 -46.53
N ALA A 33 -2.50 5.88 -45.79
CA ALA A 33 -2.92 4.59 -46.35
C ALA A 33 -4.43 4.63 -46.62
N LYS A 34 -4.82 4.06 -47.77
CA LYS A 34 -6.14 4.19 -48.39
C LYS A 34 -7.14 3.24 -47.72
N ALA A 35 -8.35 3.72 -47.45
CA ALA A 35 -9.45 2.88 -46.96
C ALA A 35 -10.02 1.98 -48.07
N THR A 36 -10.50 0.79 -47.72
CA THR A 36 -11.48 0.02 -48.50
C THR A 36 -12.33 -0.79 -47.51
N ALA A 37 -13.62 -0.92 -47.79
CA ALA A 37 -14.65 -1.33 -46.84
C ALA A 37 -14.89 -2.85 -46.79
N ALA A 38 -15.42 -3.35 -45.68
CA ALA A 38 -16.75 -3.98 -45.59
C ALA A 38 -16.93 -4.70 -44.23
N ALA A 39 -18.07 -4.48 -43.57
CA ALA A 39 -18.56 -5.37 -42.52
C ALA A 39 -19.31 -6.57 -43.15
N PRO A 40 -19.54 -7.65 -42.39
CA PRO A 40 -20.91 -7.80 -41.88
C PRO A 40 -20.97 -8.10 -40.38
N ALA A 41 -22.20 -8.23 -39.86
CA ALA A 41 -22.53 -8.15 -38.45
C ALA A 41 -22.74 -9.51 -37.75
N ALA A 42 -22.84 -9.41 -36.41
CA ALA A 42 -23.52 -10.32 -35.48
C ALA A 42 -22.95 -11.72 -35.25
N THR A 43 -22.42 -11.92 -34.03
CA THR A 43 -23.14 -12.70 -33.01
C THR A 43 -22.84 -12.17 -31.60
N VAL A 44 -23.83 -12.23 -30.72
CA VAL A 44 -23.65 -12.04 -29.28
C VAL A 44 -23.12 -13.36 -28.73
N ASP A 45 -21.99 -13.31 -28.01
CA ASP A 45 -21.57 -14.44 -27.18
C ASP A 45 -21.16 -13.95 -25.80
N THR A 46 -21.63 -14.66 -24.78
CA THR A 46 -21.65 -14.17 -23.39
C THR A 46 -20.36 -14.58 -22.70
N LEU A 47 -19.41 -13.65 -22.57
CA LEU A 47 -18.18 -13.89 -21.81
C LEU A 47 -18.51 -14.21 -20.34
N PRO A 48 -18.13 -15.40 -19.82
CA PRO A 48 -18.29 -15.69 -18.40
C PRO A 48 -17.36 -14.80 -17.56
N ALA A 49 -17.79 -14.50 -16.34
CA ALA A 49 -17.03 -13.67 -15.41
C ALA A 49 -15.64 -14.28 -15.13
N PRO A 50 -14.60 -13.45 -14.92
CA PRO A 50 -13.31 -13.95 -14.47
C PRO A 50 -13.44 -14.49 -13.04
N THR A 51 -13.38 -15.81 -12.90
CA THR A 51 -13.14 -16.45 -11.60
C THR A 51 -11.75 -16.03 -11.12
N VAL A 52 -11.69 -15.02 -10.26
CA VAL A 52 -10.47 -14.69 -9.52
C VAL A 52 -10.28 -15.80 -8.50
N GLU A 53 -9.42 -16.75 -8.82
CA GLU A 53 -8.97 -17.77 -7.89
C GLU A 53 -8.17 -17.09 -6.77
N GLN A 54 -8.84 -16.89 -5.64
CA GLN A 54 -8.27 -16.24 -4.46
C GLN A 54 -7.21 -17.18 -3.87
N PRO A 55 -5.91 -16.81 -3.84
CA PRO A 55 -4.90 -17.66 -3.24
C PRO A 55 -5.23 -17.83 -1.74
N ALA A 56 -5.21 -19.08 -1.28
CA ALA A 56 -5.54 -19.42 0.10
C ALA A 56 -4.66 -18.65 1.10
N PRO A 57 -5.18 -18.30 2.29
CA PRO A 57 -4.37 -17.65 3.31
C PRO A 57 -3.22 -18.59 3.72
N VAL A 58 -1.99 -18.13 3.54
CA VAL A 58 -0.81 -18.81 4.07
C VAL A 58 -0.87 -18.71 5.58
N ILE A 59 -1.32 -19.79 6.23
CA ILE A 59 -1.28 -19.94 7.68
C ILE A 59 0.20 -19.92 8.08
N VAL A 60 0.61 -18.85 8.76
CA VAL A 60 1.94 -18.77 9.37
C VAL A 60 1.98 -19.80 10.49
N ALA A 61 2.75 -20.86 10.29
CA ALA A 61 2.97 -21.88 11.32
C ALA A 61 3.68 -21.24 12.53
N GLU A 62 3.13 -21.53 13.71
CA GLU A 62 3.67 -21.13 15.00
C GLU A 62 5.08 -21.70 15.21
N ALA A 63 6.02 -20.87 15.68
CA ALA A 63 7.38 -21.30 15.93
C ALA A 63 7.45 -22.13 17.23
N PRO A 64 8.06 -23.33 17.23
CA PRO A 64 8.18 -24.13 18.45
C PRO A 64 9.13 -23.47 19.45
N ALA A 65 8.69 -23.40 20.71
CA ALA A 65 9.50 -22.96 21.84
C ALA A 65 10.67 -23.94 22.11
N PRO A 66 11.79 -23.48 22.69
CA PRO A 66 12.94 -24.34 22.96
C PRO A 66 12.67 -25.36 24.06
N LEU A 67 13.12 -26.60 23.83
CA LEU A 67 13.15 -27.69 24.81
C LEU A 67 14.02 -27.32 26.02
N VAL A 68 13.45 -27.46 27.21
CA VAL A 68 14.20 -27.53 28.48
C VAL A 68 14.29 -29.00 28.83
N ASP A 69 15.50 -29.56 28.79
CA ASP A 69 15.73 -30.97 29.13
C ASP A 69 16.10 -31.16 30.60
N SER A 70 15.79 -32.34 31.13
CA SER A 70 15.61 -32.58 32.56
C SER A 70 16.91 -32.89 33.31
N ILE A 71 16.96 -32.53 34.60
CA ILE A 71 17.78 -33.23 35.60
C ILE A 71 16.86 -33.61 36.77
N GLU A 72 16.79 -34.92 37.05
CA GLU A 72 15.96 -35.53 38.09
C GLU A 72 16.61 -35.51 39.50
N PRO A 73 15.87 -35.86 40.58
CA PRO A 73 16.10 -35.27 41.90
C PRO A 73 16.79 -36.18 42.93
N VAL A 74 17.24 -35.56 44.04
CA VAL A 74 17.49 -36.23 45.32
C VAL A 74 16.93 -35.38 46.47
N ALA A 75 16.26 -36.02 47.43
CA ALA A 75 15.66 -35.45 48.64
C ALA A 75 16.20 -36.16 49.90
N PRO A 76 15.72 -35.90 51.12
CA PRO A 76 15.61 -34.61 51.83
C PRO A 76 16.28 -34.65 53.24
N VAL A 77 16.61 -33.50 53.84
CA VAL A 77 16.86 -33.39 55.30
C VAL A 77 16.32 -32.06 55.85
N ALA A 78 15.70 -32.11 57.03
CA ALA A 78 15.22 -30.99 57.85
C ALA A 78 15.58 -31.28 59.33
N PRO A 79 15.23 -30.44 60.33
CA PRO A 79 15.26 -28.98 60.42
C PRO A 79 16.18 -28.51 61.58
N VAL A 80 16.48 -27.20 61.72
CA VAL A 80 17.07 -26.63 62.95
C VAL A 80 16.44 -25.27 63.28
N GLU A 81 16.10 -25.08 64.56
CA GLU A 81 15.42 -23.90 65.14
C GLU A 81 16.40 -22.81 65.70
N PRO A 82 15.91 -21.60 66.08
CA PRO A 82 16.70 -20.35 66.20
C PRO A 82 16.93 -19.94 67.70
N PRO A 83 17.21 -18.67 68.10
CA PRO A 83 17.52 -17.41 67.38
C PRO A 83 18.94 -16.89 67.76
N PRO A 84 19.29 -15.64 68.22
CA PRO A 84 18.52 -14.50 68.73
C PRO A 84 18.49 -13.22 67.84
N VAL A 85 17.94 -12.14 68.41
CA VAL A 85 17.65 -10.79 67.88
C VAL A 85 18.84 -9.83 67.72
N THR A 86 18.76 -8.89 66.76
CA THR A 86 19.20 -7.48 66.97
C THR A 86 18.39 -6.48 66.11
N ALA A 87 17.86 -5.45 66.77
CA ALA A 87 17.40 -4.12 66.31
C ALA A 87 16.59 -3.94 65.00
N ALA A 88 15.44 -3.27 65.13
CA ALA A 88 14.62 -2.79 64.02
C ALA A 88 15.18 -1.53 63.34
N ALA A 89 14.93 -1.41 62.03
CA ALA A 89 15.06 -0.19 61.23
C ALA A 89 13.78 -0.03 60.37
N PRO A 90 13.41 1.19 59.94
CA PRO A 90 12.01 1.55 59.68
C PRO A 90 11.43 1.00 58.37
N ALA A 91 10.10 0.86 58.34
CA ALA A 91 9.35 0.41 57.18
C ALA A 91 9.53 1.36 55.97
N PRO A 92 9.65 0.82 54.74
CA PRO A 92 9.62 1.63 53.53
C PRO A 92 8.23 2.24 53.34
N GLN A 93 8.19 3.53 53.01
CA GLN A 93 6.98 4.22 52.57
C GLN A 93 6.51 3.66 51.22
N PRO A 94 5.20 3.70 50.91
CA PRO A 94 4.71 3.29 49.59
C PRO A 94 5.28 4.23 48.52
N SER A 95 6.00 3.67 47.55
CA SER A 95 6.51 4.41 46.40
C SER A 95 5.36 5.09 45.65
N ALA A 96 5.55 6.36 45.30
CA ALA A 96 4.62 7.06 44.43
C ALA A 96 4.46 6.30 43.11
N GLN A 97 3.21 6.08 42.73
CA GLN A 97 2.85 5.39 41.50
C GLN A 97 3.08 6.36 40.34
N GLU A 98 4.15 6.15 39.55
CA GLU A 98 4.36 6.90 38.31
C GLU A 98 3.18 6.63 37.37
N GLU A 99 2.39 7.67 37.13
CA GLU A 99 1.31 7.65 36.16
C GLU A 99 1.92 7.55 34.75
N PRO A 100 1.51 6.59 33.91
CA PRO A 100 2.09 6.43 32.58
C PRO A 100 1.83 7.69 31.74
N PRO A 101 2.81 8.13 30.91
CA PRO A 101 2.60 9.28 30.06
C PRO A 101 1.36 9.05 29.17
N PRO A 102 0.54 10.09 28.93
CA PRO A 102 -0.65 9.96 28.11
C PRO A 102 -0.24 9.44 26.72
N PRO A 103 -1.05 8.56 26.09
CA PRO A 103 -0.75 8.04 24.77
C PRO A 103 -0.56 9.21 23.80
N ALA A 104 0.50 9.17 23.00
CA ALA A 104 0.73 10.17 21.97
C ALA A 104 -0.50 10.25 21.07
N GLU A 105 -1.02 11.46 20.86
CA GLU A 105 -2.13 11.67 19.94
C GLU A 105 -1.70 11.18 18.56
N GLU A 106 -2.39 10.14 18.05
CA GLU A 106 -2.17 9.68 16.69
C GLU A 106 -2.56 10.82 15.75
N GLU A 107 -1.59 11.48 15.13
CA GLU A 107 -1.84 12.46 14.07
C GLU A 107 -2.60 11.77 12.92
N HIS A 108 -3.93 11.84 12.97
CA HIS A 108 -4.77 11.34 11.89
C HIS A 108 -4.40 12.08 10.61
N PRO A 109 -3.87 11.39 9.58
CA PRO A 109 -3.38 12.05 8.39
C PRO A 109 -4.53 12.80 7.72
N THR A 110 -4.34 14.11 7.52
CA THR A 110 -5.38 14.95 6.90
C THR A 110 -5.76 14.36 5.53
N PRO A 111 -7.06 14.10 5.28
CA PRO A 111 -7.47 13.39 4.08
C PRO A 111 -7.12 14.22 2.85
N SER A 112 -6.41 13.61 1.90
CA SER A 112 -5.99 14.28 0.66
C SER A 112 -7.15 14.99 -0.04
N GLU A 113 -6.92 16.18 -0.62
CA GLU A 113 -7.93 16.97 -1.35
C GLU A 113 -8.69 16.13 -2.40
N GLN A 114 -8.01 15.19 -3.05
CA GLN A 114 -8.64 14.27 -4.01
C GLN A 114 -9.69 13.36 -3.36
N ALA A 115 -9.42 12.83 -2.15
CA ALA A 115 -10.37 12.00 -1.42
C ALA A 115 -11.61 12.81 -0.97
N ILE A 116 -11.41 14.06 -0.56
CA ILE A 116 -12.50 15.00 -0.24
C ILE A 116 -13.38 15.22 -1.49
N SER A 117 -12.78 15.61 -2.63
CA SER A 117 -13.51 15.87 -3.88
C SER A 117 -14.27 14.67 -4.46
N LEU A 118 -13.86 13.44 -4.12
CA LEU A 118 -14.55 12.21 -4.53
C LEU A 118 -15.71 11.87 -3.59
N ARG A 119 -15.59 12.16 -2.28
CA ARG A 119 -16.69 12.04 -1.33
C ARG A 119 -17.78 13.08 -1.60
N GLU A 120 -17.41 14.32 -1.91
CA GLU A 120 -18.34 15.37 -2.35
C GLU A 120 -19.09 14.95 -3.62
N LEU A 121 -18.40 14.38 -4.61
CA LEU A 121 -19.02 13.85 -5.82
C LEU A 121 -20.05 12.75 -5.50
N LEU A 122 -19.68 11.77 -4.67
CA LEU A 122 -20.59 10.70 -4.27
C LEU A 122 -21.80 11.23 -3.49
N TYR A 123 -21.60 12.22 -2.61
CA TYR A 123 -22.69 12.87 -1.88
C TYR A 123 -23.66 13.59 -2.82
N HIS A 124 -23.15 14.45 -3.70
CA HIS A 124 -24.00 15.22 -4.63
C HIS A 124 -24.73 14.32 -5.64
N VAL A 125 -24.05 13.33 -6.22
CA VAL A 125 -24.70 12.40 -7.17
C VAL A 125 -25.69 11.49 -6.46
N GLY A 126 -25.37 10.99 -5.26
CA GLY A 126 -26.32 10.23 -4.44
C GLY A 126 -27.59 11.03 -4.17
N LYS A 127 -27.45 12.27 -3.69
CA LYS A 127 -28.58 13.17 -3.45
C LYS A 127 -29.39 13.45 -4.72
N GLN A 128 -28.73 13.71 -5.85
CA GLN A 128 -29.39 13.92 -7.15
C GLN A 128 -30.20 12.69 -7.60
N LEU A 129 -29.65 11.48 -7.43
CA LEU A 129 -30.35 10.24 -7.78
C LEU A 129 -31.56 9.98 -6.87
N THR A 130 -31.41 10.17 -5.55
CA THR A 130 -32.52 10.04 -4.60
C THR A 130 -33.62 11.07 -4.88
N GLY A 131 -33.24 12.33 -5.13
CA GLY A 131 -34.17 13.41 -5.46
C GLY A 131 -34.94 13.16 -6.77
N LEU A 132 -34.29 12.59 -7.79
CA LEU A 132 -34.93 12.24 -9.07
C LEU A 132 -35.79 10.97 -9.01
N ALA A 133 -35.46 10.01 -8.15
CA ALA A 133 -36.26 8.80 -7.96
C ALA A 133 -37.56 9.04 -7.17
N ALA A 134 -37.65 10.11 -6.38
CA ALA A 134 -38.79 10.45 -5.54
C ALA A 134 -39.68 11.58 -6.12
N VAL A 135 -39.58 11.83 -7.43
CA VAL A 135 -40.24 12.96 -8.11
C VAL A 135 -41.75 12.75 -8.22
N PRO A 136 -42.59 13.73 -7.84
CA PRO A 136 -44.02 13.69 -8.08
C PRO A 136 -44.39 14.09 -9.52
N GLU A 137 -45.58 13.69 -9.96
CA GLU A 137 -46.17 14.17 -11.21
C GLU A 137 -46.45 15.69 -11.16
N PRO A 138 -46.38 16.41 -12.31
CA PRO A 138 -46.18 15.91 -13.67
C PRO A 138 -44.71 15.74 -14.09
N LEU A 139 -43.75 16.04 -13.20
CA LEU A 139 -42.33 16.02 -13.57
C LEU A 139 -41.83 14.62 -13.93
N ALA A 140 -42.34 13.58 -13.26
CA ALA A 140 -41.96 12.20 -13.53
C ALA A 140 -42.28 11.82 -14.98
N THR A 141 -43.50 12.11 -15.45
CA THR A 141 -43.88 11.95 -16.87
C THR A 141 -42.90 12.67 -17.82
N TYR A 142 -42.61 13.95 -17.58
CA TYR A 142 -41.69 14.71 -18.44
C TYR A 142 -40.24 14.18 -18.43
N LEU A 143 -39.77 13.62 -17.30
CA LEU A 143 -38.46 12.97 -17.21
C LEU A 143 -38.42 11.71 -18.08
N GLU A 144 -39.45 10.87 -18.01
CA GLU A 144 -39.55 9.64 -18.82
C GLU A 144 -39.68 9.92 -20.31
N GLU A 145 -40.50 10.90 -20.71
CA GLU A 145 -40.64 11.35 -22.12
C GLU A 145 -39.32 11.83 -22.73
N ASN A 146 -38.43 12.40 -21.92
CA ASN A 146 -37.09 12.84 -22.33
C ASN A 146 -36.01 11.76 -22.14
N GLY A 147 -36.39 10.51 -21.84
CA GLY A 147 -35.49 9.37 -21.73
C GLY A 147 -34.78 9.20 -20.38
N ILE A 148 -35.06 10.07 -19.39
CA ILE A 148 -34.56 9.93 -18.01
C ILE A 148 -35.43 8.91 -17.28
N THR A 149 -35.27 7.66 -17.70
CA THR A 149 -36.00 6.50 -17.15
C THR A 149 -35.36 5.97 -15.86
N ALA A 150 -36.11 5.17 -15.10
CA ALA A 150 -35.57 4.43 -13.95
C ALA A 150 -34.33 3.56 -14.32
N ALA A 151 -34.27 3.03 -15.55
CA ALA A 151 -33.12 2.28 -16.05
C ALA A 151 -31.88 3.18 -16.28
N TYR A 152 -32.06 4.41 -16.75
CA TYR A 152 -30.97 5.37 -16.88
C TYR A 152 -30.43 5.81 -15.51
N LEU A 153 -31.33 6.11 -14.56
CA LEU A 153 -30.95 6.45 -13.19
C LEU A 153 -30.23 5.28 -12.49
N SER A 154 -30.67 4.03 -12.69
CA SER A 154 -30.00 2.85 -12.12
C SER A 154 -28.60 2.60 -12.70
N ALA A 155 -28.38 2.91 -13.98
CA ALA A 155 -27.05 2.87 -14.59
C ALA A 155 -26.08 3.91 -13.99
N ILE A 156 -26.57 5.10 -13.62
CA ILE A 156 -25.75 6.10 -12.90
C ILE A 156 -25.54 5.65 -11.44
N GLY A 157 -26.55 5.03 -10.81
CA GLY A 157 -26.45 4.40 -9.50
C GLY A 157 -25.41 3.28 -9.43
N SER A 158 -25.26 2.47 -10.49
CA SER A 158 -24.21 1.45 -10.54
C SER A 158 -22.81 2.06 -10.60
N LEU A 159 -22.60 3.12 -11.39
CA LEU A 159 -21.33 3.88 -11.41
C LEU A 159 -21.01 4.53 -10.05
N HIS A 160 -22.04 4.98 -9.31
CA HIS A 160 -21.89 5.51 -7.96
C HIS A 160 -21.38 4.42 -6.99
N SER A 161 -22.05 3.27 -6.95
CA SER A 161 -21.67 2.14 -6.10
C SER A 161 -20.29 1.54 -6.46
N VAL A 162 -19.95 1.47 -7.75
CA VAL A 162 -18.61 1.03 -8.21
C VAL A 162 -17.53 2.04 -7.81
N LEU A 163 -17.83 3.34 -7.78
CA LEU A 163 -16.87 4.34 -7.29
C LEU A 163 -16.69 4.28 -5.76
N GLU A 164 -17.77 4.05 -5.01
CA GLU A 164 -17.71 3.89 -3.55
C GLU A 164 -16.87 2.66 -3.15
N SER A 165 -17.18 1.50 -3.72
CA SER A 165 -16.36 0.29 -3.54
C SER A 165 -14.92 0.49 -4.03
N GLY A 166 -14.72 1.16 -5.17
CA GLY A 166 -13.40 1.50 -5.70
C GLY A 166 -12.55 2.43 -4.81
N LEU A 167 -13.17 3.24 -3.95
CA LEU A 167 -12.46 3.99 -2.91
C LEU A 167 -11.92 3.05 -1.82
N ALA A 168 -12.74 2.10 -1.35
CA ALA A 168 -12.34 1.10 -0.36
C ALA A 168 -11.26 0.16 -0.91
N THR A 169 -11.43 -0.39 -2.11
CA THR A 169 -10.43 -1.24 -2.79
C THR A 169 -9.10 -0.52 -2.96
N ARG A 170 -9.11 0.78 -3.32
CA ARG A 170 -7.87 1.57 -3.37
C ARG A 170 -7.25 1.71 -1.98
N GLN A 171 -8.03 2.00 -0.95
CA GLN A 171 -7.51 2.18 0.41
C GLN A 171 -6.84 0.90 0.90
N GLN A 172 -7.47 -0.27 0.69
CA GLN A 172 -6.91 -1.57 1.03
C GLN A 172 -5.61 -1.84 0.27
N ALA A 173 -5.60 -1.64 -1.05
CA ALA A 173 -4.40 -1.89 -1.86
C ALA A 173 -3.22 -0.98 -1.49
N MET A 174 -3.47 0.24 -1.01
CA MET A 174 -2.42 1.12 -0.45
C MET A 174 -1.89 0.58 0.88
N SER A 175 -2.76 0.14 1.81
CA SER A 175 -2.31 -0.45 3.07
C SER A 175 -1.57 -1.78 2.88
N ASP A 176 -1.97 -2.58 1.89
CA ASP A 176 -1.29 -3.83 1.53
C ASP A 176 0.12 -3.54 0.98
N GLU A 177 0.29 -2.47 0.18
CA GLU A 177 1.62 -2.01 -0.25
C GLU A 177 2.47 -1.56 0.95
N ASP A 178 1.91 -0.75 1.87
CA ASP A 178 2.64 -0.28 3.07
C ASP A 178 3.09 -1.44 3.97
N VAL A 179 2.24 -2.46 4.16
CA VAL A 179 2.59 -3.68 4.91
C VAL A 179 3.70 -4.46 4.19
N ALA A 180 3.58 -4.66 2.87
CA ALA A 180 4.59 -5.37 2.09
C ALA A 180 5.94 -4.63 2.06
N VAL A 181 5.94 -3.29 2.05
CA VAL A 181 7.17 -2.48 2.17
C VAL A 181 7.83 -2.71 3.54
N ARG A 182 7.09 -2.63 4.65
CA ARG A 182 7.64 -2.85 6.00
C ARG A 182 8.22 -4.26 6.17
N GLN A 183 7.53 -5.28 5.66
CA GLN A 183 8.01 -6.67 5.66
C GLN A 183 9.26 -6.85 4.81
N LEU A 184 9.31 -6.22 3.62
CA LEU A 184 10.49 -6.24 2.76
C LEU A 184 11.70 -5.55 3.42
N GLU A 185 11.50 -4.44 4.12
CA GLU A 185 12.57 -3.72 4.81
C GLU A 185 13.14 -4.49 6.00
N SER A 186 12.29 -5.10 6.84
CA SER A 186 12.74 -5.92 7.98
C SER A 186 13.49 -7.17 7.51
N ALA A 187 12.96 -7.89 6.52
CA ALA A 187 13.62 -9.03 5.90
C ALA A 187 14.95 -8.63 5.23
N ARG A 188 15.00 -7.48 4.55
CA ARG A 188 16.23 -6.95 3.91
C ARG A 188 17.31 -6.63 4.94
N TYR A 189 16.95 -6.08 6.09
CA TYR A 189 17.88 -5.80 7.18
C TYR A 189 18.46 -7.10 7.76
N LEU A 190 17.59 -8.06 8.10
CA LEU A 190 17.97 -9.34 8.68
C LEU A 190 18.85 -10.15 7.72
N ALA A 191 18.39 -10.36 6.48
CA ALA A 191 19.14 -11.13 5.48
C ALA A 191 20.48 -10.50 5.10
N LYS A 192 20.60 -9.16 5.06
CA LYS A 192 21.90 -8.49 4.88
C LYS A 192 22.83 -8.69 6.07
N THR A 193 22.30 -8.68 7.29
CA THR A 193 23.08 -8.89 8.51
C THR A 193 23.62 -10.31 8.56
N GLU A 194 22.74 -11.31 8.42
CA GLU A 194 23.15 -12.73 8.41
C GLU A 194 24.10 -13.06 7.25
N TYR A 195 23.88 -12.52 6.05
CA TYR A 195 24.81 -12.70 4.94
C TYR A 195 26.15 -11.99 5.18
N ALA A 196 26.18 -10.81 5.81
CA ALA A 196 27.43 -10.16 6.21
C ALA A 196 28.20 -10.99 7.24
N THR A 197 27.51 -11.56 8.23
CA THR A 197 28.08 -12.50 9.22
C THR A 197 28.68 -13.73 8.53
N TYR A 198 27.92 -14.39 7.64
CA TYR A 198 28.43 -15.50 6.82
C TYR A 198 29.73 -15.11 6.10
N ARG A 199 29.76 -13.95 5.42
CA ARG A 199 30.95 -13.51 4.67
C ARG A 199 32.14 -13.20 5.59
N GLN A 200 31.90 -12.65 6.77
CA GLN A 200 32.95 -12.37 7.75
C GLN A 200 33.54 -13.68 8.28
N THR A 201 32.70 -14.62 8.72
CA THR A 201 33.14 -15.93 9.19
C THR A 201 33.86 -16.70 8.09
N ALA A 202 33.32 -16.73 6.86
CA ALA A 202 33.95 -17.42 5.74
C ALA A 202 35.32 -16.83 5.34
N ARG A 203 35.49 -15.49 5.40
CA ARG A 203 36.80 -14.85 5.15
C ARG A 203 37.83 -15.16 6.22
N PHE A 204 37.39 -15.31 7.47
CA PHE A 204 38.25 -15.64 8.61
C PHE A 204 38.63 -17.13 8.63
N ALA A 205 37.67 -18.00 8.31
CA ALA A 205 37.80 -19.45 8.31
C ALA A 205 38.65 -20.00 7.15
N LEU A 206 38.52 -19.40 5.96
CA LEU A 206 39.03 -19.98 4.72
C LEU A 206 40.26 -19.23 4.21
N ALA A 207 41.21 -19.97 3.65
CA ALA A 207 42.37 -19.40 2.97
C ALA A 207 41.93 -18.48 1.79
N PRO A 208 42.70 -17.41 1.48
CA PRO A 208 42.32 -16.41 0.46
C PRO A 208 42.01 -16.98 -0.94
N GLU A 209 42.62 -18.12 -1.30
CA GLU A 209 42.37 -18.83 -2.56
C GLU A 209 40.89 -19.22 -2.76
N TYR A 210 40.18 -19.55 -1.67
CA TYR A 210 38.76 -19.91 -1.69
C TYR A 210 37.81 -18.70 -1.73
N HIS A 211 38.30 -17.49 -1.47
CA HIS A 211 37.45 -16.29 -1.34
C HIS A 211 36.80 -15.87 -2.65
N SER A 212 37.42 -16.19 -3.79
CA SER A 212 36.89 -15.88 -5.12
C SER A 212 35.67 -16.74 -5.45
N ALA A 213 35.76 -18.06 -5.26
CA ALA A 213 34.69 -19.04 -5.54
C ALA A 213 33.44 -18.81 -4.69
N LEU A 214 33.60 -18.28 -3.49
CA LEU A 214 32.50 -17.94 -2.58
C LEU A 214 32.02 -16.48 -2.69
N GLY A 215 32.56 -15.69 -3.63
CA GLY A 215 32.19 -14.29 -3.83
C GLY A 215 32.55 -13.37 -2.65
N LEU A 216 33.52 -13.74 -1.81
CA LEU A 216 33.88 -13.03 -0.58
C LEU A 216 34.71 -11.76 -0.84
N THR A 217 35.37 -11.63 -2.00
CA THR A 217 36.18 -10.45 -2.35
C THR A 217 35.34 -9.25 -2.81
N SER A 218 34.23 -9.48 -3.52
CA SER A 218 33.42 -8.43 -4.13
C SER A 218 32.70 -7.51 -3.11
N PRO A 219 32.45 -6.23 -3.43
CA PRO A 219 31.57 -5.40 -2.61
C PRO A 219 30.14 -5.96 -2.61
N MET A 220 29.41 -5.81 -1.49
CA MET A 220 28.02 -6.27 -1.42
C MET A 220 27.12 -5.38 -2.30
N PRO A 221 26.31 -5.92 -3.23
CA PRO A 221 25.51 -5.10 -4.13
C PRO A 221 24.48 -4.23 -3.39
N ALA A 222 24.39 -2.94 -3.77
CA ALA A 222 23.39 -2.03 -3.21
C ALA A 222 21.97 -2.33 -3.72
N ARG A 223 21.85 -2.71 -5.01
CA ARG A 223 20.59 -3.07 -5.68
C ARG A 223 20.11 -4.45 -5.19
N LEU A 224 18.87 -4.51 -4.73
CA LEU A 224 18.33 -5.67 -4.02
C LEU A 224 18.31 -6.96 -4.86
N GLY A 225 17.81 -6.93 -6.11
CA GLY A 225 17.79 -8.12 -6.96
C GLY A 225 19.19 -8.67 -7.29
N ILE A 226 20.19 -7.78 -7.46
CA ILE A 226 21.59 -8.22 -7.67
C ILE A 226 22.13 -8.85 -6.38
N PHE A 227 21.86 -8.23 -5.23
CA PHE A 227 22.23 -8.78 -3.93
C PHE A 227 21.68 -10.19 -3.73
N ILE A 228 20.37 -10.41 -3.95
CA ILE A 228 19.72 -11.72 -3.82
C ILE A 228 20.39 -12.76 -4.74
N GLY A 229 20.61 -12.44 -6.01
CA GLY A 229 21.29 -13.33 -6.97
C GLY A 229 22.70 -13.72 -6.51
N THR A 230 23.55 -12.72 -6.22
CA THR A 230 24.93 -12.98 -5.77
C THR A 230 25.01 -13.72 -4.43
N ALA A 231 24.07 -13.48 -3.51
CA ALA A 231 24.00 -14.18 -2.24
C ALA A 231 23.60 -15.66 -2.42
N ARG A 232 22.62 -15.95 -3.29
CA ARG A 232 22.26 -17.34 -3.65
C ARG A 232 23.44 -18.09 -4.26
N GLU A 233 24.14 -17.51 -5.23
CA GLU A 233 25.33 -18.12 -5.86
C GLU A 233 26.42 -18.42 -4.83
N SER A 234 26.71 -17.45 -3.97
CA SER A 234 27.70 -17.53 -2.89
C SER A 234 27.36 -18.62 -1.84
N LEU A 235 26.11 -18.69 -1.40
CA LEU A 235 25.66 -19.69 -0.42
C LEU A 235 25.54 -21.10 -1.04
N ALA A 236 25.09 -21.21 -2.29
CA ALA A 236 25.07 -22.48 -3.02
C ALA A 236 26.48 -23.02 -3.32
N ALA A 237 27.48 -22.14 -3.48
CA ALA A 237 28.88 -22.54 -3.53
C ALA A 237 29.40 -22.99 -2.16
N ALA A 238 29.01 -22.32 -1.07
CA ALA A 238 29.40 -22.67 0.30
C ALA A 238 28.89 -24.05 0.77
N GLN A 239 27.82 -24.57 0.16
CA GLN A 239 27.29 -25.91 0.42
C GLN A 239 28.03 -27.04 -0.33
N ARG A 240 28.97 -26.71 -1.22
CA ARG A 240 29.75 -27.70 -1.98
C ARG A 240 31.05 -28.03 -1.26
N GLU A 241 31.54 -29.25 -1.43
CA GLU A 241 32.89 -29.58 -0.98
C GLU A 241 33.97 -28.90 -1.86
N PRO A 242 35.12 -28.49 -1.28
CA PRO A 242 35.54 -28.66 0.12
C PRO A 242 35.01 -27.57 1.08
N TYR A 243 34.24 -26.59 0.58
CA TYR A 243 33.84 -25.42 1.36
C TYR A 243 32.93 -25.77 2.54
N ALA A 244 31.99 -26.70 2.36
CA ALA A 244 31.07 -27.13 3.40
C ALA A 244 31.81 -27.72 4.61
N GLY A 245 32.75 -28.67 4.40
CA GLY A 245 33.59 -29.21 5.46
C GLY A 245 34.45 -28.16 6.15
N LEU A 246 35.11 -27.28 5.38
CA LEU A 246 35.98 -26.23 5.94
C LEU A 246 35.20 -25.18 6.77
N LEU A 247 34.00 -24.81 6.34
CA LEU A 247 33.12 -23.90 7.08
C LEU A 247 32.57 -24.55 8.36
N ALA A 248 32.22 -25.84 8.30
CA ALA A 248 31.77 -26.58 9.47
C ALA A 248 32.85 -26.68 10.57
N ILE A 249 34.12 -26.89 10.19
CA ILE A 249 35.27 -26.85 11.12
C ILE A 249 35.37 -25.47 11.82
N ALA A 250 35.05 -24.39 11.11
CA ALA A 250 35.01 -23.03 11.65
C ALA A 250 33.67 -22.65 12.32
N ALA A 251 32.91 -23.65 12.80
CA ALA A 251 31.62 -23.51 13.47
C ALA A 251 30.50 -22.83 12.64
N PHE A 252 30.64 -22.76 11.31
CA PHE A 252 29.59 -22.31 10.40
C PHE A 252 29.01 -23.50 9.63
N SER A 253 28.12 -24.23 10.29
CA SER A 253 27.54 -25.49 9.78
C SER A 253 26.76 -25.32 8.47
N ALA A 254 26.58 -26.41 7.73
CA ALA A 254 25.72 -26.45 6.54
C ALA A 254 24.28 -25.98 6.85
N GLU A 255 23.76 -26.26 8.05
CA GLU A 255 22.47 -25.76 8.53
C GLU A 255 22.44 -24.22 8.64
N ARG A 256 23.51 -23.61 9.16
CA ARG A 256 23.63 -22.13 9.19
C ARG A 256 23.72 -21.56 7.78
N VAL A 257 24.48 -22.18 6.86
CA VAL A 257 24.50 -21.77 5.43
C VAL A 257 23.10 -21.86 4.82
N GLN A 258 22.37 -22.95 5.06
CA GLN A 258 21.02 -23.15 4.56
C GLN A 258 20.02 -22.16 5.18
N ALA A 259 20.14 -21.83 6.47
CA ALA A 259 19.30 -20.83 7.12
C ALA A 259 19.50 -19.41 6.53
N VAL A 260 20.74 -19.04 6.15
CA VAL A 260 20.96 -17.78 5.41
C VAL A 260 20.37 -17.88 3.99
N ALA A 261 20.46 -19.04 3.34
CA ALA A 261 19.87 -19.23 2.01
C ALA A 261 18.34 -19.09 2.02
N THR A 262 17.63 -19.71 2.98
CA THR A 262 16.17 -19.57 3.09
C THR A 262 15.74 -18.14 3.42
N LEU A 263 16.54 -17.38 4.18
CA LEU A 263 16.30 -15.94 4.41
C LEU A 263 16.47 -15.11 3.13
N ILE A 264 17.42 -15.45 2.26
CA ILE A 264 17.59 -14.80 0.95
C ILE A 264 16.44 -15.18 0.00
N ASP A 265 15.90 -16.40 0.08
CA ASP A 265 14.71 -16.81 -0.67
C ASP A 265 13.43 -16.13 -0.18
N LEU A 266 13.24 -16.01 1.13
CA LEU A 266 12.15 -15.23 1.73
C LEU A 266 12.25 -13.73 1.38
N LEU A 267 13.45 -13.20 1.25
CA LEU A 267 13.66 -11.83 0.77
C LEU A 267 13.23 -11.65 -0.71
N GLN A 268 13.36 -12.68 -1.54
CA GLN A 268 12.83 -12.66 -2.91
C GLN A 268 11.30 -12.71 -2.91
N THR A 269 10.68 -13.61 -2.14
CA THR A 269 9.21 -13.72 -2.13
C THR A 269 8.55 -12.44 -1.62
N LEU A 270 9.14 -11.77 -0.62
CA LEU A 270 8.67 -10.46 -0.15
C LEU A 270 8.90 -9.32 -1.15
N LEU A 271 9.99 -9.37 -1.94
CA LEU A 271 10.22 -8.42 -3.03
C LEU A 271 9.13 -8.56 -4.11
N ASP A 272 8.81 -9.79 -4.48
CA ASP A 272 7.77 -10.08 -5.48
C ASP A 272 6.37 -9.73 -4.94
N ALA A 273 6.08 -10.03 -3.67
CA ALA A 273 4.84 -9.61 -2.99
C ALA A 273 4.69 -8.08 -2.96
N ARG A 274 5.74 -7.32 -2.61
CA ARG A 274 5.72 -5.85 -2.65
C ARG A 274 5.50 -5.30 -4.06
N ASN A 275 6.08 -5.95 -5.07
CA ASN A 275 5.86 -5.55 -6.46
C ASN A 275 4.42 -5.84 -6.92
N ALA A 276 3.84 -6.98 -6.52
CA ALA A 276 2.44 -7.31 -6.78
C ALA A 276 1.48 -6.32 -6.09
N ALA A 277 1.69 -6.03 -4.80
CA ALA A 277 0.91 -5.05 -4.04
C ALA A 277 0.96 -3.65 -4.68
N HIS A 278 2.15 -3.20 -5.10
CA HIS A 278 2.31 -1.93 -5.81
C HIS A 278 1.54 -1.88 -7.14
N LEU A 279 1.58 -2.96 -7.93
CA LEU A 279 0.80 -3.06 -9.16
C LEU A 279 -0.71 -3.06 -8.89
N ALA A 280 -1.16 -3.71 -7.81
CA ALA A 280 -2.56 -3.67 -7.37
C ALA A 280 -3.00 -2.26 -6.95
N ALA A 281 -2.18 -1.53 -6.17
CA ALA A 281 -2.44 -0.15 -5.76
C ALA A 281 -2.54 0.81 -6.96
N LEU A 282 -1.67 0.63 -7.96
CA LEU A 282 -1.75 1.34 -9.25
C LEU A 282 -3.01 0.99 -10.04
N ALA A 283 -3.39 -0.29 -10.12
CA ALA A 283 -4.59 -0.75 -10.82
C ALA A 283 -5.87 -0.21 -10.16
N ALA A 284 -6.00 -0.33 -8.84
CA ALA A 284 -7.12 0.20 -8.07
C ALA A 284 -7.24 1.73 -8.21
N THR A 285 -6.10 2.45 -8.20
CA THR A 285 -6.08 3.90 -8.43
C THR A 285 -6.53 4.27 -9.85
N ARG A 286 -6.13 3.51 -10.88
CA ARG A 286 -6.60 3.72 -12.27
C ARG A 286 -8.09 3.46 -12.41
N SER A 287 -8.58 2.33 -11.92
CA SER A 287 -10.00 1.94 -11.92
C SER A 287 -10.88 3.00 -11.26
N ARG A 288 -10.59 3.37 -10.00
CA ARG A 288 -11.27 4.47 -9.30
C ARG A 288 -11.29 5.77 -10.11
N ASN A 289 -10.18 6.12 -10.75
CA ASN A 289 -10.08 7.34 -11.55
C ASN A 289 -10.87 7.25 -12.87
N GLU A 290 -11.09 6.05 -13.42
CA GLU A 290 -11.98 5.76 -14.56
C GLU A 290 -13.44 5.97 -14.18
N THR A 291 -13.92 5.23 -13.18
CA THR A 291 -15.30 5.33 -12.70
C THR A 291 -15.63 6.75 -12.23
N ALA A 292 -14.69 7.44 -11.56
CA ALA A 292 -14.88 8.84 -11.19
C ALA A 292 -14.89 9.83 -12.38
N ARG A 293 -14.33 9.47 -13.54
CA ARG A 293 -14.47 10.27 -14.78
C ARG A 293 -15.81 10.00 -15.45
N GLU A 294 -16.26 8.75 -15.46
CA GLU A 294 -17.56 8.32 -16.01
C GLU A 294 -18.73 8.87 -15.20
N LEU A 295 -18.73 8.70 -13.88
CA LEU A 295 -19.74 9.24 -12.98
C LEU A 295 -19.87 10.77 -13.12
N ARG A 296 -18.75 11.50 -13.22
CA ARG A 296 -18.77 12.95 -13.46
C ARG A 296 -19.36 13.33 -14.81
N ARG A 297 -19.19 12.51 -15.86
CA ARG A 297 -19.78 12.75 -17.18
C ARG A 297 -21.29 12.50 -17.13
N ALA A 298 -21.70 11.34 -16.63
CA ALA A 298 -23.09 10.93 -16.53
C ALA A 298 -23.90 11.89 -15.63
N ALA A 299 -23.39 12.22 -14.45
CA ALA A 299 -24.05 13.17 -13.55
C ALA A 299 -24.21 14.56 -14.18
N ARG A 300 -23.17 15.09 -14.86
CA ARG A 300 -23.26 16.38 -15.56
C ARG A 300 -24.28 16.34 -16.71
N GLN A 301 -24.33 15.25 -17.46
CA GLN A 301 -25.31 15.06 -18.52
C GLN A 301 -26.73 15.07 -17.94
N LEU A 302 -26.99 14.24 -16.93
CA LEU A 302 -28.25 14.21 -16.19
C LEU A 302 -28.63 15.60 -15.64
N THR A 303 -27.68 16.33 -15.05
CA THR A 303 -27.94 17.72 -14.58
C THR A 303 -28.32 18.65 -15.74
N VAL A 304 -27.70 18.53 -16.91
CA VAL A 304 -28.03 19.37 -18.07
C VAL A 304 -29.41 19.02 -18.62
N GLU A 305 -29.73 17.73 -18.76
CA GLU A 305 -31.01 17.23 -19.27
C GLU A 305 -32.16 17.65 -18.32
N VAL A 306 -32.06 17.39 -17.02
CA VAL A 306 -33.05 17.83 -16.01
C VAL A 306 -33.24 19.35 -16.03
N ASN A 307 -32.15 20.15 -16.07
CA ASN A 307 -32.27 21.60 -16.16
C ASN A 307 -32.85 22.08 -17.51
N SER A 308 -32.77 21.28 -18.58
CA SER A 308 -33.39 21.61 -19.85
C SER A 308 -34.91 21.40 -19.80
N ILE A 309 -35.37 20.31 -19.18
CA ILE A 309 -36.79 20.00 -18.95
C ILE A 309 -37.42 21.07 -18.05
N LEU A 310 -36.80 21.42 -16.92
CA LEU A 310 -37.27 22.48 -16.01
C LEU A 310 -37.31 23.88 -16.64
N ARG A 311 -36.61 24.12 -17.76
CA ARG A 311 -36.71 25.38 -18.52
C ARG A 311 -37.83 25.38 -19.55
N LEU A 312 -38.20 24.19 -20.05
CA LEU A 312 -39.35 24.00 -20.93
C LEU A 312 -40.66 23.98 -20.13
N HIS A 313 -40.60 23.51 -18.88
CA HIS A 313 -41.71 23.34 -17.94
C HIS A 313 -41.54 24.19 -16.66
N PRO A 314 -41.59 25.53 -16.75
CA PRO A 314 -41.42 26.43 -15.61
C PRO A 314 -42.54 26.32 -14.56
N GLU A 315 -43.66 25.67 -14.88
CA GLU A 315 -44.76 25.35 -13.97
C GLU A 315 -44.40 24.27 -12.94
N VAL A 316 -43.24 23.62 -13.08
CA VAL A 316 -42.83 22.46 -12.30
C VAL A 316 -41.66 22.79 -11.37
N ASN A 317 -41.78 22.39 -10.10
CA ASN A 317 -40.72 22.60 -9.12
C ASN A 317 -39.49 21.72 -9.38
N ARG A 318 -38.30 22.26 -9.07
CA ARG A 318 -37.04 21.51 -9.12
C ARG A 318 -37.05 20.39 -8.06
N PRO A 319 -36.58 19.17 -8.37
CA PRO A 319 -36.47 18.09 -7.40
C PRO A 319 -35.45 18.41 -6.30
N ASP A 320 -35.64 17.82 -5.11
CA ASP A 320 -34.78 17.96 -3.94
C ASP A 320 -33.44 17.22 -4.10
N GLY A 321 -32.56 17.74 -4.97
CA GLY A 321 -31.28 17.15 -5.38
C GLY A 321 -30.22 18.20 -5.74
#